data_AF-A0A955KNH6-F1
#
_entry.id   AF-A0A955KNH6-F1
#
_cell.length_a   1.000
_cell.length_b   1.000
_cell.length_c   1.000
_cell.angle_alpha   90.00
_cell.angle_beta   90.00
_cell.angle_gamma   90.00
#
_symmetry.space_group_name_H-M   'P 1'
#
loop_
_entity.id
_entity.type
_entity.pdbx_description
1 polymer ?
#
loop_
_entity_poly.entity_id
_entity_poly.type
_entity_poly.pdbx_seq_one_letter_code
_entity_poly.pdbx_strand_id
1 'polypeptide(L)'
;MIYNILSLTAPIFVPIAPVIFFGWKVYEAVNAMTKTLWLAIPAGALTALGLEAVGILAGHVGMTAWRRGDNRTAVIAAVIMAVYVGIGSWELRGSVGMVVFWIAPLVYILVALQELLHRDGQNDEVRLAFELEQAALDNAAKRQLAYDAKMAKVTAEPARITRQDSGNLPADWRQLTAAQKARLAAMSRGERDNTLVHLAERTRREWNKRLDKMAVAK
;
A
#
# COMPACT_ATOMS: atom_id res chain seq x y z
N MET A 1 -5.47 -28.13 6.02
CA MET A 1 -5.87 -29.31 5.21
C MET A 1 -7.28 -29.81 5.59
N ILE A 2 -7.55 -30.14 6.85
CA ILE A 2 -8.89 -30.59 7.32
C ILE A 2 -9.99 -29.55 7.00
N TYR A 3 -9.74 -28.27 7.25
CA TYR A 3 -10.70 -27.19 6.97
C TYR A 3 -11.04 -27.03 5.48
N ASN A 4 -10.07 -27.21 4.57
CA ASN A 4 -10.32 -27.17 3.12
C ASN A 4 -11.11 -28.38 2.63
N ILE A 5 -10.92 -29.54 3.26
CA ILE A 5 -11.73 -30.74 2.96
C ILE A 5 -13.16 -30.52 3.45
N LEU A 6 -13.35 -29.95 4.64
CA LEU A 6 -14.67 -29.69 5.21
C LEU A 6 -15.47 -28.68 4.38
N SER A 7 -14.84 -27.58 3.95
CA SER A 7 -15.50 -26.56 3.12
C SER A 7 -15.88 -27.07 1.72
N LEU A 8 -15.17 -28.07 1.20
CA LEU A 8 -15.44 -28.68 -0.10
C LEU A 8 -16.50 -29.79 -0.02
N THR A 9 -16.51 -30.55 1.08
CA THR A 9 -17.34 -31.75 1.23
C THR A 9 -18.67 -31.46 1.94
N ALA A 10 -18.71 -30.53 2.89
CA ALA A 10 -19.94 -30.21 3.62
C ALA A 10 -21.11 -29.78 2.71
N PRO A 11 -20.92 -28.93 1.68
CA PRO A 11 -21.99 -28.58 0.75
C PRO A 11 -22.52 -29.75 -0.09
N ILE A 12 -21.80 -30.88 -0.14
CA ILE A 12 -22.19 -32.08 -0.89
C ILE A 12 -22.89 -33.09 0.04
N PHE A 13 -22.36 -33.30 1.25
CA PHE A 13 -22.86 -34.32 2.17
C PHE A 13 -23.99 -33.85 3.08
N VAL A 14 -24.00 -32.58 3.51
CA VAL A 14 -25.08 -32.02 4.34
C VAL A 14 -26.47 -32.15 3.68
N PRO A 15 -26.61 -31.92 2.35
CA PRO A 15 -27.82 -32.20 1.57
C PRO A 15 -28.47 -33.58 1.72
N ILE A 16 -27.69 -34.61 2.11
CA ILE A 16 -28.19 -35.98 2.18
C ILE A 16 -29.29 -36.11 3.24
N ALA A 17 -29.14 -35.43 4.37
CA ALA A 17 -30.10 -35.54 5.45
C ALA A 17 -31.46 -34.90 5.11
N PRO A 18 -31.55 -33.66 4.56
CA PRO A 18 -32.81 -33.11 4.04
C PRO A 18 -33.49 -34.04 3.01
N VAL A 19 -32.72 -34.62 2.09
CA VAL A 19 -33.23 -35.55 1.06
C VAL A 19 -33.91 -36.76 1.71
N ILE A 20 -33.30 -37.37 2.73
CA ILE A 20 -33.86 -38.53 3.41
C ILE A 20 -35.15 -38.16 4.14
N PHE A 21 -35.12 -37.11 4.98
CA PHE A 21 -36.28 -36.76 5.81
C PHE A 21 -37.48 -36.30 4.95
N PHE A 22 -37.24 -35.44 3.97
CA PHE A 22 -38.30 -34.95 3.10
C PHE A 22 -38.81 -36.03 2.14
N GLY A 23 -37.90 -36.82 1.56
CA GLY A 23 -38.24 -37.93 0.69
C GLY A 23 -39.07 -39.00 1.38
N TRP A 24 -38.74 -39.31 2.64
CA TRP A 24 -39.52 -40.23 3.46
C TRP A 24 -40.94 -39.70 3.69
N LYS A 25 -41.09 -38.41 4.02
CA LYS A 25 -42.40 -37.80 4.22
C LYS A 25 -43.27 -37.87 2.97
N VAL A 26 -42.70 -37.57 1.80
CA VAL A 26 -43.40 -37.66 0.51
C VAL A 26 -43.76 -39.11 0.20
N TYR A 27 -42.85 -40.05 0.43
CA TYR A 27 -43.12 -41.49 0.28
C TYR A 27 -44.32 -41.93 1.13
N GLU A 28 -44.36 -41.55 2.42
CA GLU A 28 -45.46 -41.89 3.31
C GLU A 28 -46.79 -41.30 2.83
N ALA A 29 -46.78 -40.03 2.39
CA ALA A 29 -47.97 -39.38 1.87
C ALA A 29 -48.52 -40.07 0.61
N VAL A 30 -47.65 -40.35 -0.37
CA VAL A 30 -48.05 -41.00 -1.63
C VAL A 30 -48.49 -42.44 -1.38
N ASN A 31 -47.79 -43.18 -0.51
CA ASN A 31 -48.20 -44.55 -0.14
C ASN A 31 -49.54 -44.56 0.60
N ALA A 32 -49.79 -43.57 1.47
CA ALA A 32 -51.08 -43.45 2.15
C ALA A 32 -52.23 -43.21 1.17
N MET A 33 -52.03 -42.38 0.15
CA MET A 33 -53.03 -42.03 -0.88
C MET A 33 -53.25 -43.15 -1.90
N THR A 34 -52.18 -43.76 -2.40
CA THR A 34 -52.23 -44.67 -3.56
C THR A 34 -52.18 -46.15 -3.17
N LYS A 35 -51.74 -46.46 -1.94
CA LYS A 35 -51.43 -47.82 -1.46
C LYS A 35 -50.47 -48.59 -2.39
N THR A 36 -49.70 -47.88 -3.21
CA THR A 36 -48.88 -48.46 -4.27
C THR A 36 -47.42 -48.06 -4.08
N LEU A 37 -46.59 -49.01 -3.65
CA LEU A 37 -45.16 -48.78 -3.38
C LEU A 37 -44.38 -48.34 -4.62
N TRP A 38 -44.72 -48.88 -5.80
CA TRP A 38 -44.10 -48.52 -7.07
C TRP A 38 -44.29 -47.07 -7.49
N LEU A 39 -45.32 -46.39 -6.97
CA LEU A 39 -45.53 -44.96 -7.19
C LEU A 39 -44.91 -44.14 -6.04
N ALA A 40 -45.03 -44.62 -4.81
CA ALA A 40 -44.57 -43.90 -3.62
C ALA A 40 -43.04 -43.76 -3.55
N ILE A 41 -42.30 -44.82 -3.87
CA ILE A 41 -40.82 -44.82 -3.83
C ILE A 41 -40.24 -43.78 -4.81
N PRO A 42 -40.56 -43.81 -6.13
CA PRO A 42 -40.02 -42.82 -7.06
C PRO A 42 -40.54 -41.42 -6.76
N ALA A 43 -41.78 -41.26 -6.30
CA ALA A 43 -42.30 -39.94 -5.92
C ALA A 43 -41.51 -39.32 -4.76
N GLY A 44 -41.23 -40.11 -3.71
CA GLY A 44 -40.39 -39.68 -2.59
C GLY A 44 -38.98 -39.31 -3.03
N ALA A 45 -38.32 -40.19 -3.79
CA ALA A 45 -36.96 -39.98 -4.26
C ALA A 45 -36.82 -38.76 -5.19
N LEU A 46 -37.68 -38.66 -6.22
CA LEU A 46 -37.61 -37.56 -7.20
C LEU A 46 -37.93 -36.21 -6.57
N THR A 47 -38.94 -36.16 -5.68
CA THR A 47 -39.30 -34.91 -5.01
C THR A 47 -38.19 -34.43 -4.08
N ALA A 48 -37.57 -35.36 -3.33
CA ALA A 48 -36.47 -35.02 -2.44
C ALA A 48 -35.23 -34.52 -3.20
N LEU A 49 -34.85 -35.21 -4.28
CA LEU A 49 -33.73 -34.79 -5.12
C LEU A 49 -33.99 -33.45 -5.80
N GLY A 50 -35.22 -33.23 -6.29
CA GLY A 50 -35.62 -31.97 -6.91
C GLY A 50 -35.57 -30.81 -5.92
N LEU A 51 -36.12 -30.99 -4.71
CA LEU A 51 -36.08 -29.97 -3.66
C LEU A 51 -34.64 -29.64 -3.25
N GLU A 52 -33.80 -30.65 -3.09
CA GLU A 52 -32.42 -30.44 -2.68
C GLU A 52 -31.57 -29.78 -3.78
N ALA A 53 -31.82 -30.12 -5.04
CA ALA A 53 -31.19 -29.44 -6.16
C ALA A 53 -31.49 -27.93 -6.13
N VAL A 54 -32.70 -27.52 -5.74
CA VAL A 54 -33.05 -26.11 -5.55
C VAL A 54 -32.23 -25.49 -4.42
N GLY A 55 -32.08 -26.16 -3.28
CA GLY A 55 -31.25 -25.70 -2.17
C GLY A 55 -29.78 -25.51 -2.55
N ILE A 56 -29.17 -26.53 -3.14
CA ILE A 56 -27.77 -26.52 -3.59
C ILE A 56 -27.54 -25.41 -4.62
N LEU A 57 -28.41 -25.31 -5.63
CA LEU A 57 -28.29 -24.29 -6.67
C LEU A 57 -28.46 -22.88 -6.10
N ALA A 58 -29.44 -22.66 -5.21
CA ALA A 58 -29.62 -21.37 -4.56
C ALA A 58 -28.39 -20.98 -3.73
N GLY A 59 -27.82 -21.91 -2.96
CA GLY A 59 -26.59 -21.66 -2.20
C GLY A 59 -25.41 -21.31 -3.11
N HIS A 60 -25.19 -22.12 -4.15
CA HIS A 60 -24.09 -21.92 -5.09
C HIS A 60 -24.21 -20.62 -5.90
N VAL A 61 -25.40 -20.34 -6.45
CA VAL A 61 -25.68 -19.12 -7.21
C VAL A 61 -25.58 -17.89 -6.30
N GLY A 62 -26.13 -17.95 -5.09
CA GLY A 62 -26.05 -16.86 -4.12
C GLY A 62 -24.61 -16.49 -3.76
N MET A 63 -23.78 -17.48 -3.46
CA MET A 63 -22.34 -17.26 -3.20
C MET A 63 -21.63 -16.66 -4.42
N THR A 64 -21.91 -17.19 -5.61
CA THR A 64 -21.27 -16.72 -6.85
C THR A 64 -21.67 -15.29 -7.20
N ALA A 65 -22.95 -14.96 -7.03
CA ALA A 65 -23.47 -13.60 -7.25
C ALA A 65 -22.88 -12.61 -6.24
N TRP A 66 -22.83 -12.98 -4.97
CA TRP A 66 -22.21 -12.17 -3.92
C TRP A 66 -20.74 -11.88 -4.24
N ARG A 67 -19.98 -12.90 -4.67
CA ARG A 67 -18.57 -12.75 -5.07
C ARG A 67 -18.36 -11.78 -6.22
N ARG A 68 -19.34 -11.64 -7.11
CA ARG A 68 -19.31 -10.74 -8.28
C ARG A 68 -19.84 -9.33 -7.98
N GLY A 69 -20.30 -9.06 -6.75
CA GLY A 69 -20.97 -7.80 -6.41
C GLY A 69 -22.38 -7.68 -7.01
N ASP A 70 -22.95 -8.77 -7.53
CA ASP A 70 -24.32 -8.79 -8.04
C ASP A 70 -25.31 -9.00 -6.89
N ASN A 71 -25.58 -7.89 -6.20
CA ASN A 71 -26.47 -7.87 -5.03
C ASN A 71 -27.90 -8.32 -5.38
N ARG A 72 -28.38 -8.03 -6.61
CA ARG A 72 -29.74 -8.41 -7.01
C ARG A 72 -29.88 -9.93 -7.08
N THR A 73 -28.96 -10.59 -7.78
CA THR A 73 -28.99 -12.06 -7.92
C THR A 73 -28.71 -12.73 -6.58
N ALA A 74 -27.82 -12.17 -5.75
CA ALA A 74 -27.54 -12.69 -4.41
C ALA A 74 -28.78 -12.64 -3.50
N VAL A 75 -29.53 -11.53 -3.53
CA VAL A 75 -30.79 -11.38 -2.76
C VAL A 75 -31.85 -12.37 -3.27
N ILE A 76 -32.01 -12.52 -4.58
CA ILE A 76 -32.97 -13.49 -5.15
C ILE A 76 -32.63 -14.92 -4.68
N ALA A 77 -31.35 -15.30 -4.75
CA ALA A 77 -30.89 -16.59 -4.27
C ALA A 77 -31.13 -16.79 -2.76
N ALA A 78 -30.92 -15.75 -1.96
CA ALA A 78 -31.21 -15.77 -0.51
C ALA A 78 -32.72 -15.94 -0.23
N VAL A 79 -33.59 -15.30 -1.02
CA VAL A 79 -35.05 -15.49 -0.91
C VAL A 79 -35.45 -16.92 -1.27
N ILE A 80 -34.90 -17.48 -2.36
CA ILE A 80 -35.15 -18.89 -2.74
C ILE A 80 -34.69 -19.83 -1.62
N MET A 81 -33.51 -19.58 -1.04
CA MET A 81 -33.02 -20.34 0.10
C MET A 81 -33.97 -20.24 1.31
N ALA A 82 -34.47 -19.04 1.63
CA ALA A 82 -35.43 -18.85 2.72
C ALA A 82 -36.75 -19.62 2.46
N VAL A 83 -37.23 -19.66 1.22
CA VAL A 83 -38.39 -20.46 0.83
C VAL A 83 -38.11 -21.95 0.99
N TYR A 84 -36.95 -22.45 0.54
CA TYR A 84 -36.53 -23.85 0.73
C TYR A 84 -36.54 -24.25 2.20
N VAL A 85 -35.92 -23.43 3.07
CA VAL A 85 -35.90 -23.67 4.53
C VAL A 85 -37.30 -23.60 5.12
N GLY A 86 -38.12 -22.64 4.67
CA GLY A 86 -39.49 -22.46 5.11
C GLY A 86 -40.37 -23.68 4.81
N ILE A 87 -40.28 -24.21 3.58
CA ILE A 87 -41.00 -25.43 3.17
C ILE A 87 -40.56 -26.61 4.05
N GLY A 88 -39.26 -26.87 4.15
CA GLY A 88 -38.76 -27.99 4.97
C GLY A 88 -39.13 -27.87 6.44
N SER A 89 -39.05 -26.65 7.00
CA SER A 89 -39.40 -26.40 8.40
C SER A 89 -40.88 -26.57 8.69
N TRP A 90 -41.74 -26.12 7.78
CA TRP A 90 -43.19 -26.28 7.89
C TRP A 90 -43.59 -27.75 7.78
N GLU A 91 -43.08 -28.43 6.76
CA GLU A 91 -43.42 -29.82 6.50
C GLU A 91 -42.88 -30.75 7.61
N LEU A 92 -41.67 -30.53 8.11
CA LEU A 92 -41.06 -31.41 9.11
C LEU A 92 -41.25 -30.92 10.55
N ARG A 93 -42.20 -30.01 10.78
CA ARG A 93 -42.42 -29.36 12.07
C ARG A 93 -42.63 -30.38 13.20
N GLY A 94 -41.88 -30.20 14.29
CA GLY A 94 -41.92 -31.09 15.46
C GLY A 94 -41.08 -32.37 15.31
N SER A 95 -40.35 -32.53 14.19
CA SER A 95 -39.40 -33.63 13.99
C SER A 95 -37.95 -33.15 13.96
N VAL A 96 -37.00 -34.08 14.11
CA VAL A 96 -35.56 -33.81 13.94
C VAL A 96 -35.24 -33.32 12.51
N GLY A 97 -36.04 -33.74 11.52
CA GLY A 97 -35.89 -33.32 10.13
C GLY A 97 -36.04 -31.81 9.93
N MET A 98 -36.79 -31.12 10.79
CA MET A 98 -36.88 -29.66 10.77
C MET A 98 -35.51 -29.01 10.97
N VAL A 99 -34.77 -29.45 11.99
CA VAL A 99 -33.45 -28.89 12.35
C VAL A 99 -32.45 -29.09 11.21
N VAL A 100 -32.54 -30.24 10.53
CA VAL A 100 -31.66 -30.59 9.41
C VAL A 100 -31.79 -29.60 8.24
N PHE A 101 -33.00 -29.10 7.95
CA PHE A 101 -33.22 -28.07 6.93
C PHE A 101 -32.62 -26.70 7.27
N TRP A 102 -32.35 -26.43 8.55
CA TRP A 102 -31.62 -25.23 8.98
C TRP A 102 -30.10 -25.40 8.87
N ILE A 103 -29.58 -26.62 9.00
CA ILE A 103 -28.13 -26.87 8.92
C ILE A 103 -27.60 -26.64 7.50
N ALA A 104 -28.36 -27.04 6.48
CA ALA A 104 -27.99 -26.86 5.07
C ALA A 104 -27.60 -25.41 4.69
N PRO A 105 -28.46 -24.39 4.87
CA PRO A 105 -28.11 -23.00 4.56
C PRO A 105 -26.98 -22.44 5.44
N LEU A 106 -26.88 -22.88 6.70
CA LEU A 106 -25.83 -22.43 7.62
C LEU A 106 -24.43 -22.84 7.13
N VAL A 107 -24.31 -24.02 6.53
CA VAL A 107 -23.05 -24.47 5.93
C VAL A 107 -22.64 -23.54 4.78
N TYR A 108 -23.57 -23.13 3.92
CA TYR A 108 -23.29 -22.17 2.86
C TYR A 108 -22.89 -20.79 3.40
N ILE A 109 -23.55 -20.32 4.46
CA ILE A 109 -23.17 -19.07 5.15
C ILE A 109 -21.75 -19.19 5.73
N LEU A 110 -21.43 -20.30 6.39
CA LEU A 110 -20.13 -20.52 7.01
C LEU A 110 -19.02 -20.59 5.96
N VAL A 111 -19.26 -21.25 4.82
CA VAL A 111 -18.34 -21.24 3.67
C VAL A 111 -18.16 -19.82 3.12
N ALA A 112 -19.23 -19.03 2.99
CA ALA A 112 -19.15 -17.65 2.53
C ALA A 112 -18.37 -16.75 3.51
N LEU A 113 -18.59 -16.90 4.82
CA LEU A 113 -17.88 -16.17 5.87
C LEU A 113 -16.39 -16.53 5.91
N GLN A 114 -16.06 -17.81 5.80
CA GLN A 114 -14.67 -18.27 5.75
C GLN A 114 -13.93 -17.64 4.56
N GLU A 115 -14.59 -17.56 3.40
CA GLU A 115 -14.03 -16.93 2.20
C GLU A 115 -13.80 -15.42 2.38
N LEU A 116 -14.73 -14.71 3.03
CA LEU A 116 -14.57 -13.28 3.35
C LEU A 116 -13.32 -13.05 4.22
N LEU A 117 -13.15 -13.87 5.26
CA LEU A 117 -11.97 -13.80 6.14
C LEU A 117 -10.66 -14.06 5.38
N HIS A 118 -10.64 -14.96 4.40
CA HIS A 118 -9.45 -15.20 3.58
C HIS A 118 -9.17 -14.05 2.61
N ARG A 119 -10.19 -13.43 2.02
CA ARG A 119 -10.04 -12.27 1.13
C ARG A 119 -9.51 -11.04 1.85
N ASP A 120 -10.01 -10.77 3.05
CA ASP A 120 -9.56 -9.61 3.83
C ASP A 120 -8.08 -9.74 4.19
N GLY A 121 -7.63 -10.93 4.61
CA GLY A 121 -6.21 -11.19 4.87
C GLY A 121 -5.30 -11.01 3.65
N GLN A 122 -5.73 -11.47 2.46
CA GLN A 122 -4.94 -11.30 1.24
C GLN A 122 -4.88 -9.85 0.76
N ASN A 123 -5.99 -9.12 0.84
CA ASN A 123 -6.01 -7.70 0.44
C ASN A 123 -5.16 -6.83 1.35
N ASP A 124 -5.12 -7.14 2.64
CA ASP A 124 -4.26 -6.45 3.61
C ASP A 124 -2.78 -6.72 3.34
N GLU A 125 -2.40 -7.97 3.03
CA GLU A 125 -1.02 -8.31 2.65
C GLU A 125 -0.58 -7.60 1.36
N VAL A 126 -1.43 -7.57 0.33
CA VAL A 126 -1.13 -6.88 -0.94
C VAL A 126 -1.01 -5.37 -0.75
N ARG A 127 -1.90 -4.76 0.04
CA ARG A 127 -1.83 -3.34 0.40
C ARG A 127 -0.55 -3.02 1.16
N LEU A 128 -0.22 -3.84 2.16
CA LEU A 128 0.99 -3.66 2.97
C LEU A 128 2.26 -3.79 2.11
N ALA A 129 2.29 -4.75 1.18
CA ALA A 129 3.41 -4.92 0.25
C ALA A 129 3.57 -3.70 -0.67
N PHE A 130 2.45 -3.17 -1.20
CA PHE A 130 2.45 -1.97 -2.04
C PHE A 130 2.92 -0.72 -1.27
N GLU A 131 2.45 -0.53 -0.03
CA GLU A 131 2.87 0.58 0.82
C GLU A 131 4.37 0.50 1.17
N LEU A 132 4.88 -0.69 1.45
CA LEU A 132 6.31 -0.91 1.70
C LEU A 132 7.17 -0.63 0.45
N GLU A 133 6.69 -1.01 -0.73
CA GLU A 133 7.37 -0.73 -2.00
C GLU A 133 7.40 0.78 -2.30
N GLN A 134 6.28 1.48 -2.12
CA GLN A 134 6.23 2.94 -2.25
C GLN A 134 7.16 3.63 -1.25
N ALA A 135 7.15 3.20 0.02
CA ALA A 135 8.04 3.75 1.04
C ALA A 135 9.52 3.52 0.70
N ALA A 136 9.87 2.38 0.09
CA ALA A 136 11.23 2.09 -0.36
C ALA A 136 11.67 3.03 -1.50
N LEU A 137 10.79 3.26 -2.48
CA LEU A 137 11.04 4.19 -3.59
C LEU A 137 11.20 5.64 -3.09
N ASP A 138 10.33 6.09 -2.18
CA ASP A 138 10.41 7.41 -1.57
C ASP A 138 11.70 7.60 -0.77
N ASN A 139 12.11 6.57 -0.03
CA ASN A 139 13.37 6.60 0.71
C ASN A 139 14.58 6.65 -0.22
N ALA A 140 14.55 5.95 -1.35
CA ALA A 140 15.61 6.03 -2.37
C ALA A 140 15.69 7.43 -2.99
N ALA A 141 14.55 8.02 -3.37
CA ALA A 141 14.48 9.37 -3.90
C ALA A 141 14.99 10.42 -2.90
N LYS A 142 14.61 10.30 -1.62
CA LYS A 142 15.13 11.17 -0.55
C LYS A 142 16.65 11.07 -0.40
N ARG A 143 17.22 9.86 -0.51
CA ARG A 143 18.68 9.67 -0.49
C ARG A 143 19.33 10.36 -1.68
N GLN A 144 18.78 10.19 -2.88
CA GLN A 144 19.28 10.84 -4.11
C GLN A 144 19.32 12.37 -3.95
N LEU A 145 18.21 12.97 -3.53
CA LEU A 145 18.12 14.42 -3.28
C LEU A 145 19.12 14.88 -2.21
N ALA A 146 19.36 14.08 -1.18
CA ALA A 146 20.35 14.39 -0.15
C ALA A 146 21.79 14.32 -0.69
N TYR A 147 22.09 13.38 -1.59
CA TYR A 147 23.39 13.33 -2.29
C TYR A 147 23.56 14.53 -3.22
N ASP A 148 22.56 14.86 -4.03
CA ASP A 148 22.59 15.99 -4.96
C ASP A 148 22.75 17.31 -4.22
N ALA A 149 22.03 17.50 -3.11
CA ALA A 149 22.16 18.69 -2.26
C ALA A 149 23.55 18.80 -1.61
N LYS A 150 24.17 17.68 -1.22
CA LYS A 150 25.56 17.67 -0.73
C LYS A 150 26.54 18.04 -1.84
N MET A 151 26.38 17.47 -3.04
CA MET A 151 27.24 17.79 -4.19
C MET A 151 27.10 19.26 -4.62
N ALA A 152 25.87 19.78 -4.64
CA ALA A 152 25.61 21.19 -4.92
C ALA A 152 26.28 22.11 -3.88
N LYS A 153 26.28 21.75 -2.60
CA LYS A 153 27.00 22.50 -1.55
C LYS A 153 28.51 22.45 -1.74
N VAL A 154 29.09 21.29 -2.09
CA VAL A 154 30.53 21.15 -2.37
C VAL A 154 30.93 21.94 -3.63
N THR A 155 30.05 22.06 -4.62
CA THR A 155 30.29 22.85 -5.84
C THR A 155 30.08 24.35 -5.60
N ALA A 156 29.23 24.71 -4.63
CA ALA A 156 28.97 26.09 -4.20
C ALA A 156 29.97 26.59 -3.13
N GLU A 157 30.85 25.72 -2.62
CA GLU A 157 31.91 26.12 -1.71
C GLU A 157 33.00 26.87 -2.51
N PRO A 158 33.33 28.11 -2.12
CA PRO A 158 33.47 29.18 -3.09
C PRO A 158 34.78 29.08 -3.86
N ALA A 159 34.67 29.46 -5.14
CA ALA A 159 35.72 30.22 -5.81
C ALA A 159 36.39 31.12 -4.78
N ARG A 160 37.63 30.76 -4.40
CA ARG A 160 38.54 31.67 -3.72
C ARG A 160 38.37 33.00 -4.41
N ILE A 161 37.97 34.02 -3.65
CA ILE A 161 37.95 35.40 -4.09
C ILE A 161 39.37 35.69 -4.57
N THR A 162 39.62 35.53 -5.86
CA THR A 162 40.76 36.12 -6.54
C THR A 162 40.45 37.60 -6.44
N ARG A 163 40.95 38.23 -5.38
CA ARG A 163 40.88 39.68 -5.20
C ARG A 163 41.42 40.26 -6.50
N GLN A 164 40.49 40.76 -7.31
CA GLN A 164 40.76 41.43 -8.57
C GLN A 164 41.72 42.56 -8.23
N ASP A 165 42.95 42.44 -8.68
CA ASP A 165 44.03 43.41 -8.48
C ASP A 165 43.66 44.63 -9.34
N SER A 166 42.67 45.41 -8.87
CA SER A 166 42.43 46.75 -9.37
C SER A 166 43.72 47.50 -9.09
N GLY A 167 44.50 47.84 -10.12
CA GLY A 167 45.86 48.40 -10.01
C GLY A 167 46.03 49.69 -9.18
N ASN A 168 45.04 50.09 -8.39
CA ASN A 168 45.12 51.09 -7.34
C ASN A 168 45.57 50.45 -6.02
N LEU A 169 46.72 50.89 -5.52
CA LEU A 169 47.19 50.51 -4.20
C LEU A 169 46.19 50.99 -3.13
N PRO A 170 45.83 50.14 -2.14
CA PRO A 170 44.92 50.53 -1.06
C PRO A 170 45.48 51.72 -0.27
N ALA A 171 44.59 52.53 0.31
CA ALA A 171 45.01 53.70 1.09
C ALA A 171 45.66 53.36 2.45
N ASP A 172 45.50 52.12 2.93
CA ASP A 172 46.03 51.63 4.20
C ASP A 172 47.19 50.64 4.01
N TRP A 173 48.29 50.90 4.71
CA TRP A 173 49.53 50.12 4.68
C TRP A 173 49.33 48.67 5.10
N ARG A 174 48.37 48.42 5.99
CA ARG A 174 48.08 47.08 6.51
C ARG A 174 47.48 46.17 5.44
N GLN A 175 46.85 46.73 4.43
CA GLN A 175 46.16 46.00 3.37
C GLN A 175 47.10 45.57 2.23
N LEU A 176 48.32 46.12 2.19
CA LEU A 176 49.36 45.72 1.24
C LEU A 176 49.94 44.35 1.60
N THR A 177 50.05 43.49 0.58
CA THR A 177 50.74 42.20 0.71
C THR A 177 52.24 42.37 0.88
N ALA A 178 52.93 41.35 1.41
CA ALA A 178 54.38 41.38 1.57
C ALA A 178 55.11 41.58 0.23
N ALA A 179 54.61 40.98 -0.86
CA ALA A 179 55.14 41.14 -2.21
C ALA A 179 54.99 42.58 -2.74
N GLN A 180 53.84 43.23 -2.49
CA GLN A 180 53.63 44.63 -2.89
C GLN A 180 54.56 45.59 -2.11
N LYS A 181 54.74 45.35 -0.80
CA LYS A 181 55.69 46.14 0.02
C LYS A 181 57.13 45.98 -0.47
N ALA A 182 57.55 44.77 -0.81
CA ALA A 182 58.87 44.51 -1.35
C ALA A 182 59.09 45.19 -2.72
N ARG A 183 58.08 45.18 -3.60
CA ARG A 183 58.12 45.86 -4.90
C ARG A 183 58.24 47.37 -4.74
N LEU A 184 57.45 47.97 -3.85
CA LEU A 184 57.52 49.40 -3.56
C LEU A 184 58.86 49.79 -2.91
N ALA A 185 59.42 48.95 -2.04
CA ALA A 185 60.71 49.22 -1.40
C ALA A 185 61.89 49.15 -2.39
N ALA A 186 61.77 48.35 -3.45
CA ALA A 186 62.77 48.27 -4.51
C ALA A 186 62.74 49.45 -5.48
N MET A 187 61.64 50.21 -5.55
CA MET A 187 61.53 51.40 -6.40
C MET A 187 62.33 52.58 -5.83
N SER A 188 62.77 53.48 -6.70
CA SER A 188 63.37 54.75 -6.27
C SER A 188 62.35 55.68 -5.62
N ARG A 189 62.81 56.63 -4.81
CA ARG A 189 61.92 57.54 -4.07
C ARG A 189 60.99 58.35 -4.99
N GLY A 190 61.50 58.79 -6.15
CA GLY A 190 60.71 59.51 -7.15
C GLY A 190 59.61 58.65 -7.80
N GLU A 191 59.90 57.38 -8.07
CA GLU A 191 58.90 56.44 -8.61
C GLU A 191 57.80 56.10 -7.59
N ARG A 192 58.17 55.97 -6.30
CA ARG A 192 57.18 55.78 -5.22
C ARG A 192 56.27 56.99 -5.06
N ASP A 193 56.81 58.20 -5.13
CA ASP A 193 56.00 59.41 -4.96
C ASP A 193 54.97 59.59 -6.08
N ASN A 194 55.31 59.19 -7.31
CA ASN A 194 54.38 59.13 -8.43
C ASN A 194 53.33 58.01 -8.25
N THR A 195 53.74 56.85 -7.74
CA THR A 195 52.84 55.69 -7.53
C THR A 195 51.88 55.89 -6.35
N LEU A 196 52.26 56.72 -5.38
CA LEU A 196 51.50 57.01 -4.16
C LEU A 196 50.84 58.40 -4.19
N VAL A 197 50.73 59.03 -5.36
CA VAL A 197 50.19 60.40 -5.51
C VAL A 197 48.73 60.53 -5.04
N HIS A 198 47.97 59.43 -5.10
CA HIS A 198 46.58 59.37 -4.63
C HIS A 198 46.44 59.29 -3.11
N LEU A 199 47.55 59.10 -2.37
CA LEU A 199 47.54 59.10 -0.91
C LEU A 199 47.69 60.52 -0.36
N ALA A 200 47.04 60.78 0.78
CA ALA A 200 47.26 62.00 1.54
C ALA A 200 48.74 62.19 1.88
N GLU A 201 49.24 63.42 1.81
CA GLU A 201 50.68 63.72 1.90
C GLU A 201 51.33 63.21 3.20
N ARG A 202 50.58 63.24 4.33
CA ARG A 202 51.04 62.69 5.61
C ARG A 202 51.23 61.17 5.54
N THR A 203 50.28 60.46 4.94
CA THR A 203 50.31 59.00 4.76
C THR A 203 51.43 58.60 3.81
N ARG A 204 51.60 59.32 2.69
CA ARG A 204 52.69 59.11 1.74
C ARG A 204 54.08 59.25 2.40
N ARG A 205 54.28 60.30 3.21
CA ARG A 205 55.53 60.50 3.96
C ARG A 205 55.82 59.35 4.93
N GLU A 206 54.80 58.88 5.64
CA GLU A 206 54.94 57.76 6.57
C GLU A 206 55.27 56.45 5.84
N TRP A 207 54.63 56.20 4.70
CA TRP A 207 54.89 55.03 3.87
C TRP A 207 56.30 55.02 3.31
N ASN A 208 56.76 56.14 2.76
CA ASN A 208 58.15 56.27 2.29
C ASN A 208 59.15 56.00 3.41
N LYS A 209 58.92 56.53 4.63
CA LYS A 209 59.79 56.24 5.78
C LYS A 209 59.84 54.75 6.14
N ARG A 210 58.72 54.03 6.00
CA ARG A 210 58.66 52.57 6.24
C ARG A 210 59.35 51.80 5.12
N LEU A 211 59.14 52.18 3.86
CA LEU A 211 59.77 51.57 2.69
C LEU A 211 61.28 51.79 2.66
N ASP A 212 61.77 52.97 3.06
CA ASP A 212 63.20 53.26 3.18
C ASP A 212 63.85 52.38 4.26
N LYS A 213 63.19 52.20 5.41
CA LYS A 213 63.66 51.26 6.44
C LYS A 213 63.71 49.82 5.92
N MET A 214 62.75 49.41 5.11
CA MET A 214 62.72 48.07 4.51
C MET A 214 63.78 47.89 3.42
N ALA A 215 64.13 48.94 2.69
CA ALA A 215 65.18 48.92 1.67
C ALA A 215 66.58 48.82 2.28
N VAL A 216 66.80 49.40 3.48
CA VAL A 216 68.07 49.36 4.21
C VAL A 216 68.24 48.07 5.03
N ALA A 217 67.13 47.40 5.39
CA ALA A 217 67.15 46.14 6.17
C ALA A 217 67.40 44.88 5.31
N LYS A 218 67.85 45.06 4.07
CA LYS A 218 68.08 44.01 3.07
C LYS A 218 69.53 44.02 2.64
#